data_AF-A0A1H0MZN9-F1
#
_entry.id   AF-A0A1H0MZN9-F1
#
_cell.length_a   1.000
_cell.length_b   1.000
_cell.length_c   1.000
_cell.angle_alpha   90.00
_cell.angle_beta   90.00
_cell.angle_gamma   90.00
#
_symmetry.space_group_name_H-M   'P 1'
#
loop_
_entity.id
_entity.type
_entity.pdbx_description
1 polymer ?
#
loop_
_entity_poly.entity_id
_entity_poly.type
_entity_poly.pdbx_seq_one_letter_code
_entity_poly.pdbx_strand_id
1 'polypeptide(L)' 'MSAPRTVSKAASAAEKQAEKRRLDDALEEGLEETFPGSDSVSVTQPAPSKGDRNVKRVG' A
#
# COMPACT_ATOMS: atom_id res chain seq x y z
N MET A 1 10.01 -44.13 -23.41
CA MET A 1 9.93 -42.65 -23.28
C MET A 1 8.82 -42.36 -22.28
N SER A 2 9.13 -41.84 -21.09
CA SER A 2 8.11 -41.58 -20.05
C SER A 2 7.91 -40.08 -19.88
N ALA A 3 6.69 -39.61 -20.14
CA ALA A 3 6.15 -38.30 -19.76
C ALA A 3 4.61 -38.45 -19.61
N PRO A 4 3.91 -37.61 -18.80
CA PRO A 4 4.37 -36.41 -18.11
C PRO A 4 4.04 -36.35 -16.60
N ARG A 5 4.93 -35.74 -15.80
CA ARG A 5 4.66 -35.31 -14.42
C ARG A 5 3.99 -33.92 -14.38
N THR A 6 2.84 -33.72 -15.01
CA THR A 6 2.15 -32.41 -15.03
C THR A 6 1.11 -32.25 -13.93
N VAL A 7 0.57 -33.34 -13.39
CA VAL A 7 -0.42 -33.32 -12.29
C VAL A 7 0.15 -32.74 -10.99
N SER A 8 1.45 -32.93 -10.72
CA SER A 8 2.10 -32.42 -9.49
C SER A 8 2.31 -30.89 -9.51
N LYS A 9 2.43 -30.29 -10.70
CA LYS A 9 2.62 -28.84 -10.86
C LYS A 9 1.31 -28.07 -10.72
N ALA A 10 0.20 -28.67 -11.15
CA ALA A 10 -1.14 -28.08 -11.02
C ALA A 10 -1.63 -28.06 -9.57
N ALA A 11 -1.42 -29.15 -8.82
CA ALA A 11 -1.76 -29.21 -7.39
C ALA A 11 -0.97 -28.17 -6.57
N SER A 12 0.35 -28.08 -6.80
CA SER A 12 1.21 -27.09 -6.14
C SER A 12 0.96 -25.64 -6.59
N ALA A 13 0.39 -25.42 -7.78
CA ALA A 13 -0.03 -24.09 -8.21
C ALA A 13 -1.33 -23.66 -7.52
N ALA A 14 -2.27 -24.58 -7.30
CA ALA A 14 -3.52 -24.31 -6.60
C ALA A 14 -3.28 -23.97 -5.12
N GLU A 15 -2.39 -24.69 -4.44
CA GLU A 15 -2.01 -24.41 -3.05
C GLU A 15 -1.35 -23.02 -2.92
N LYS A 16 -0.44 -22.68 -3.83
CA LYS A 16 0.19 -21.35 -3.86
C LYS A 16 -0.79 -20.21 -4.12
N GLN A 17 -1.81 -20.45 -4.95
CA GLN A 17 -2.86 -19.45 -5.17
C GLN A 17 -3.74 -19.25 -3.93
N ALA A 18 -4.05 -20.32 -3.20
CA ALA A 18 -4.80 -20.24 -1.96
C ALA A 18 -4.00 -19.50 -0.87
N GLU A 19 -2.70 -19.77 -0.76
CA GLU A 19 -1.79 -19.05 0.14
C GLU A 19 -1.67 -17.57 -0.23
N LYS A 20 -1.49 -17.25 -1.52
CA LYS A 20 -1.41 -15.86 -1.99
C LYS A 20 -2.67 -15.08 -1.62
N ARG A 21 -3.86 -15.64 -1.82
CA ARG A 21 -5.13 -14.97 -1.47
C ARG A 21 -5.20 -14.62 0.01
N ARG A 22 -4.85 -15.57 0.89
CA ARG A 22 -4.81 -15.34 2.34
C ARG A 22 -3.85 -14.22 2.74
N LEU A 23 -2.69 -14.15 2.08
CA LEU A 23 -1.70 -13.11 2.32
C LEU A 23 -2.18 -11.75 1.81
N ASP A 24 -2.78 -11.69 0.61
CA ASP A 24 -3.34 -10.47 0.05
C ASP A 24 -4.44 -9.90 0.98
N ASP A 25 -5.35 -10.75 1.48
CA ASP A 25 -6.44 -10.35 2.40
C ASP A 25 -5.88 -9.78 3.73
N ALA A 26 -4.88 -10.44 4.32
CA ALA A 26 -4.25 -9.99 5.57
C ALA A 26 -3.46 -8.69 5.41
N LEU A 27 -2.89 -8.45 4.22
CA LEU A 27 -2.21 -7.19 3.91
C LEU A 27 -3.22 -6.04 3.78
N GLU A 28 -4.36 -6.27 3.13
CA GLU A 28 -5.41 -5.25 2.97
C GLU A 28 -6.02 -4.87 4.33
N GLU A 29 -6.38 -5.86 5.15
CA GLU A 29 -6.92 -5.64 6.51
C GLU A 29 -5.98 -4.78 7.36
N GLY A 30 -4.67 -5.07 7.32
CA GLY A 30 -3.66 -4.28 8.03
C GLY A 30 -3.48 -2.86 7.49
N LEU A 31 -3.73 -2.62 6.21
CA LEU A 31 -3.62 -1.29 5.59
C LEU A 31 -4.86 -0.42 5.85
N GLU A 32 -6.05 -1.01 5.93
CA GLU A 32 -7.31 -0.31 6.24
C GLU A 32 -7.30 0.30 7.65
N GLU A 33 -6.63 -0.35 8.62
CA GLU A 33 -6.51 0.13 10.00
C GLU A 33 -5.33 1.08 10.25
N THR A 34 -4.34 1.10 9.34
CA THR A 34 -3.06 1.83 9.56
C THR A 34 -3.13 3.29 9.13
N PHE A 35 -4.17 3.69 8.39
CA PHE A 35 -4.31 5.06 7.94
C PHE A 35 -5.69 5.61 8.29
N PRO A 36 -5.79 6.68 9.11
CA PRO A 36 -7.00 7.47 9.13
C PRO A 36 -7.35 7.84 7.68
N GLY A 37 -8.56 7.48 7.21
CA GLY A 37 -8.99 7.58 5.81
C GLY A 37 -8.87 8.97 5.15
N SER A 38 -8.37 9.96 5.87
CA SER A 38 -7.88 11.24 5.37
C SER A 38 -7.21 12.03 6.50
N ASP A 39 -6.24 11.54 7.29
CA ASP A 39 -5.51 12.50 8.13
C ASP A 39 -4.63 13.36 7.21
N SER A 40 -5.28 14.40 6.70
CA SER A 40 -4.74 15.44 5.86
C SER A 40 -3.38 15.79 6.40
N VAL A 41 -2.39 15.98 5.52
CA VAL A 41 -1.17 16.71 5.89
C VAL A 41 -1.63 17.89 6.72
N SER A 42 -1.27 17.88 8.00
CA SER A 42 -1.65 18.94 8.91
C SER A 42 -0.90 20.18 8.45
N VAL A 43 -1.44 20.88 7.46
CA VAL A 43 -1.08 22.26 7.15
C VAL A 43 -1.80 23.13 8.17
N THR A 44 -1.66 22.80 9.46
CA THR A 44 -1.67 23.83 10.49
C THR A 44 -0.33 24.55 10.41
N GLN A 45 0.05 25.04 9.22
CA GLN A 45 0.97 26.16 9.23
C GLN A 45 0.19 27.27 9.93
N PRO A 46 0.67 27.76 11.09
CA PRO A 46 0.06 28.93 11.70
C PRO A 46 -0.02 30.02 10.63
N ALA A 47 -1.06 30.87 10.72
CA ALA A 47 -1.21 31.98 9.80
C ALA A 47 0.13 32.70 9.63
N PRO A 48 0.57 33.02 8.40
CA PRO A 48 1.86 33.66 8.16
C PRO A 48 2.09 34.80 9.14
N SER A 49 3.19 34.70 9.87
CA SER A 49 3.61 35.72 10.82
C SER A 49 3.94 37.01 10.07
N LYS A 50 4.01 38.13 10.79
CA LYS A 50 4.42 39.41 10.19
C LYS A 50 5.81 39.35 9.55
N GLY A 51 6.67 38.39 9.94
CA GLY A 51 7.99 38.17 9.35
C GLY A 51 7.96 37.49 7.98
N ASP A 52 6.90 36.74 7.66
CA ASP A 52 6.76 35.99 6.41
C ASP A 52 6.38 36.88 5.21
N ARG A 53 5.91 38.10 5.49
CA ARG A 53 5.53 39.11 4.49
C ARG A 53 6.70 39.65 3.68
N ASN A 54 7.94 39.35 4.09
CA ASN A 54 9.15 39.91 3.52
C ASN A 54 9.75 39.01 2.43
N VAL A 55 9.16 37.84 2.17
CA VAL A 55 9.64 36.88 1.18
C VAL A 55 9.16 37.32 -0.21
N LYS A 56 10.02 38.05 -0.93
CA LYS A 56 9.80 38.33 -2.35
C LYS A 56 9.87 37.01 -3.12
N ARG A 57 8.73 36.47 -3.53
CA ARG A 57 8.69 35.37 -4.50
C ARG A 57 9.09 35.96 -5.86
N VAL A 58 10.29 35.65 -6.31
CA VAL A 58 10.70 35.90 -7.70
C VAL A 58 10.14 34.73 -8.51
N GLY A 59 9.21 35.03 -9.41
CA GLY A 59 8.72 34.09 -10.43
C GLY A 59 9.57 34.14 -11.67
#